data_AF-A0A5B0S5Z0-F1
#
_entry.id   AF-A0A5B0S5Z0-F1
#
_cell.length_a   1.000
_cell.length_b   1.000
_cell.length_c   1.000
_cell.angle_alpha   90.00
_cell.angle_beta   90.00
_cell.angle_gamma   90.00
#
_symmetry.space_group_name_H-M   'P 1'
#
loop_
_entity.id
_entity.type
_entity.pdbx_description
1 polymer ?
#
loop_
_entity_poly.entity_id
_entity_poly.type
_entity_poly.pdbx_seq_one_letter_code
_entity_poly.pdbx_strand_id
1 'polypeptide(L)'
;MIREMGFSTRLGPRAYRTDDQLAPNTLASIDGEIQEMVEAAATRALNLLQSKRDELDRLALALIEYETLSAEEAWKVVKGHKLERNTV
;
A
#
# COMPACT_ATOMS: atom_id res chain seq x y z
N MET A 1 13.99 -2.17 -4.86
CA MET A 1 13.38 -1.47 -6.02
C MET A 1 14.27 -0.34 -6.52
N ILE A 2 14.59 0.68 -5.73
CA ILE A 2 15.45 1.80 -6.18
C ILE A 2 16.93 1.37 -6.32
N ARG A 3 17.47 0.66 -5.33
CA ARG A 3 18.89 0.23 -5.32
C ARG A 3 19.19 -0.91 -6.30
N GLU A 4 18.48 -2.03 -6.18
CA GLU A 4 18.82 -3.25 -6.93
C GLU A 4 18.13 -3.37 -8.30
N MET A 5 16.95 -2.77 -8.46
CA MET A 5 16.15 -2.93 -9.68
C MET A 5 16.26 -1.70 -10.60
N GLY A 6 17.09 -0.70 -10.26
CA GLY A 6 17.37 0.45 -11.11
C GLY A 6 16.18 1.37 -11.37
N PHE A 7 15.15 1.35 -10.53
CA PHE A 7 14.00 2.27 -10.65
C PHE A 7 14.29 3.68 -10.12
N SER A 8 15.57 4.10 -10.11
CA SER A 8 15.93 5.47 -9.73
C SER A 8 15.65 6.43 -10.89
N THR A 9 14.81 7.42 -10.63
CA THR A 9 14.51 8.53 -11.54
C THR A 9 15.68 9.53 -11.63
N ARG A 10 16.47 9.68 -10.56
CA ARG A 10 17.63 10.58 -10.51
C ARG A 10 18.94 9.95 -10.99
N LEU A 11 19.19 8.69 -10.63
CA LEU A 11 20.45 8.00 -10.95
C LEU A 11 20.39 7.18 -12.24
N GLY A 12 19.19 7.07 -12.84
CA GLY A 12 18.93 6.28 -14.03
C GLY A 12 18.90 4.77 -13.76
N PRO A 13 18.79 3.94 -14.82
CA PRO A 13 18.63 2.50 -14.70
C PRO A 13 19.95 1.80 -14.39
N ARG A 14 20.52 2.08 -13.22
CA ARG A 14 21.71 1.40 -12.69
C ARG A 14 21.31 0.54 -11.50
N ALA A 15 21.62 -0.75 -11.60
CA ALA A 15 21.49 -1.67 -10.48
C ALA A 15 22.75 -1.58 -9.62
N TYR A 16 22.59 -1.11 -8.39
CA TYR A 16 23.65 -1.13 -7.38
C TYR A 16 23.51 -2.43 -6.58
N ARG A 17 24.57 -3.23 -6.54
CA ARG A 17 24.61 -4.43 -5.69
C ARG A 17 24.94 -4.04 -4.25
N THR A 18 24.62 -4.93 -3.33
CA THR A 18 24.90 -4.74 -1.89
C THR A 18 26.39 -4.56 -1.62
N ASP A 19 27.25 -5.17 -2.45
CA ASP A 19 28.71 -5.17 -2.31
C ASP A 19 29.40 -3.97 -2.98
N ASP A 20 28.65 -3.12 -3.70
CA ASP A 20 29.23 -1.96 -4.37
C ASP A 20 29.58 -0.88 -3.34
N GLN A 21 30.84 -0.44 -3.33
CA GLN A 21 31.26 0.73 -2.56
C GLN A 21 30.72 2.00 -3.24
N LEU A 22 29.53 2.42 -2.83
CA LEU A 22 28.91 3.66 -3.28
C LEU A 22 29.54 4.87 -2.58
N ALA A 23 29.71 5.97 -3.32
CA ALA A 23 30.08 7.24 -2.73
C ALA A 23 28.97 7.72 -1.76
N PRO A 24 29.32 8.40 -0.64
CA PRO A 24 28.35 8.89 0.33
C PRO A 24 27.25 9.77 -0.27
N ASN A 25 27.60 10.56 -1.29
CA ASN A 25 26.65 11.42 -2.01
C ASN A 25 25.59 10.62 -2.79
N THR A 26 25.98 9.49 -3.37
CA THR A 26 25.07 8.60 -4.11
C THR A 26 24.14 7.85 -3.15
N LEU A 27 24.66 7.42 -1.99
CA LEU A 27 23.84 6.79 -0.94
C LEU A 27 22.77 7.76 -0.41
N ALA A 28 23.16 8.99 -0.07
CA ALA A 28 22.22 10.02 0.38
C ALA A 28 21.12 10.30 -0.67
N SER A 29 21.48 10.27 -1.96
CA SER A 29 20.51 10.44 -3.06
C SER A 29 19.53 9.26 -3.17
N ILE A 30 19.99 8.03 -2.96
CA ILE A 30 19.15 6.83 -2.95
C ILE A 30 18.20 6.86 -1.75
N ASP A 31 18.71 7.18 -0.56
CA ASP A 31 17.90 7.22 0.66
C ASP A 31 16.80 8.28 0.57
N GLY A 32 17.11 9.46 0.02
CA GLY A 32 16.10 10.49 -0.25
C GLY A 32 15.01 10.02 -1.20
N GLU A 33 15.37 9.27 -2.25
CA GLU A 33 14.40 8.72 -3.19
C GLU A 33 13.55 7.60 -2.57
N ILE A 34 14.12 6.78 -1.68
CA ILE A 34 13.37 5.79 -0.91
C ILE A 34 12.34 6.49 -0.02
N GLN A 35 12.75 7.55 0.67
CA GLN A 35 11.85 8.32 1.53
C GLN A 35 10.71 8.94 0.72
N GLU A 36 11.03 9.66 -0.37
CA GLU A 36 10.03 10.26 -1.26
C GLU A 36 9.05 9.21 -1.81
N MET A 37 9.53 8.03 -2.20
CA MET A 37 8.70 6.94 -2.70
C MET A 37 7.74 6.40 -1.63
N VAL A 38 8.23 6.20 -0.40
CA VAL A 38 7.43 5.69 0.72
C VAL A 38 6.39 6.73 1.15
N GLU A 39 6.78 8.00 1.27
CA GLU A 39 5.87 9.10 1.59
C GLU A 39 4.76 9.22 0.53
N ALA A 40 5.13 9.22 -0.75
CA ALA A 40 4.15 9.25 -1.83
C ALA A 40 3.21 8.04 -1.82
N ALA A 41 3.72 6.84 -1.50
CA ALA A 41 2.88 5.64 -1.36
C ALA A 41 1.92 5.75 -0.17
N ALA A 42 2.39 6.25 0.96
CA ALA A 42 1.58 6.48 2.15
C ALA A 42 0.48 7.51 1.90
N THR A 43 0.82 8.66 1.29
CA THR A 43 -0.17 9.69 0.92
C THR A 43 -1.21 9.14 -0.06
N ARG A 44 -0.80 8.37 -1.08
CA ARG A 44 -1.75 7.73 -2.00
C ARG A 44 -2.69 6.76 -1.28
N ALA A 45 -2.15 5.92 -0.39
CA ALA A 45 -2.95 4.98 0.38
C ALA A 45 -3.95 5.70 1.31
N LEU A 46 -3.51 6.75 2.00
CA LEU A 46 -4.37 7.58 2.84
C LEU A 46 -5.47 8.26 2.02
N ASN A 47 -5.14 8.86 0.88
CA ASN A 47 -6.11 9.49 0.00
C ASN A 47 -7.14 8.47 -0.51
N LEU A 48 -6.70 7.26 -0.86
CA LEU A 48 -7.60 6.19 -1.27
C LEU A 48 -8.56 5.82 -0.12
N LEU A 49 -8.05 5.59 1.08
CA LEU A 49 -8.85 5.26 2.27
C LEU A 49 -9.84 6.38 2.63
N GLN A 50 -9.44 7.65 2.49
CA GLN A 50 -10.31 8.80 2.72
C GLN A 50 -11.39 8.94 1.64
N SER A 51 -11.03 8.76 0.37
CA SER A 51 -12.00 8.80 -0.74
C SER A 51 -13.01 7.65 -0.70
N LYS A 52 -12.63 6.55 -0.04
CA LYS A 52 -13.41 5.32 0.10
C LYS A 52 -13.90 5.09 1.53
N ARG A 53 -14.12 6.20 2.27
CA ARG A 53 -14.46 6.14 3.70
C ARG A 53 -15.76 5.40 3.96
N ASP A 54 -16.78 5.62 3.14
CA ASP A 54 -18.07 4.94 3.26
C ASP A 54 -17.98 3.42 3.03
N GLU A 55 -17.09 2.97 2.12
CA GLU A 55 -16.84 1.54 1.92
C GLU A 55 -16.04 0.95 3.08
N LEU A 56 -15.08 1.70 3.63
CA LEU A 56 -14.28 1.30 4.78
C LEU A 56 -15.15 1.16 6.04
N ASP A 57 -16.02 2.13 6.31
CA ASP A 57 -16.90 2.11 7.48
C ASP A 57 -17.93 0.96 7.36
N ARG A 58 -18.44 0.67 6.16
CA ARG A 58 -19.28 -0.52 5.91
C ARG A 58 -18.57 -1.83 6.19
N LEU A 59 -17.32 -1.96 5.74
CA LEU A 59 -16.49 -3.12 6.04
C LEU A 59 -16.24 -3.28 7.54
N ALA A 60 -15.96 -2.18 8.23
CA ALA A 60 -15.74 -2.17 9.68
C ALA A 60 -16.99 -2.62 10.45
N LEU A 61 -18.17 -2.10 10.08
CA LEU A 61 -19.44 -2.52 10.67
C LEU A 61 -19.72 -4.01 10.42
N ALA A 62 -19.50 -4.49 9.20
CA ALA A 62 -19.66 -5.91 8.90
C ALA A 62 -18.68 -6.81 9.68
N LEU A 63 -17.44 -6.37 9.90
CA LEU A 63 -16.48 -7.11 10.73
C LEU A 63 -16.91 -7.16 12.20
N ILE A 64 -17.58 -6.12 12.72
CA ILE A 64 -18.15 -6.11 14.06
C ILE A 64 -19.31 -7.11 14.16
N GLU A 65 -20.14 -7.22 13.13
CA GLU A 65 -21.31 -8.11 13.11
C GLU A 65 -20.94 -9.59 12.90
N TYR A 66 -19.97 -9.88 12.00
CA TYR A 66 -19.70 -11.25 11.53
C TYR A 66 -18.34 -11.82 11.98
N GLU A 67 -17.52 -11.04 12.70
CA GLU A 67 -16.17 -11.35 13.24
C GLU A 67 -15.09 -11.69 12.19
N THR A 68 -15.46 -12.42 11.14
CA THR A 68 -14.61 -12.83 10.02
C THR A 68 -15.36 -12.69 8.71
N LEU A 69 -14.69 -12.16 7.69
CA LEU A 69 -15.22 -12.10 6.33
C LEU A 69 -14.27 -12.79 5.36
N SER A 70 -14.81 -13.61 4.45
CA SER A 70 -14.06 -14.07 3.28
C SER A 70 -13.90 -12.94 2.25
N ALA A 71 -12.95 -13.10 1.31
CA ALA A 71 -12.69 -12.10 0.27
C ALA A 71 -13.95 -11.79 -0.57
N GLU A 72 -14.77 -12.80 -0.89
CA GLU A 72 -16.00 -12.61 -1.65
C GLU A 72 -17.07 -11.84 -0.87
N GLU A 73 -17.18 -12.11 0.43
CA GLU A 73 -18.11 -11.42 1.33
C GLU A 73 -17.70 -9.96 1.54
N ALA A 74 -16.40 -9.69 1.72
CA ALA A 74 -15.86 -8.35 1.83
C ALA A 74 -16.21 -7.49 0.59
N TRP A 75 -16.06 -8.04 -0.62
CA TRP A 75 -16.44 -7.36 -1.85
C TRP A 75 -17.94 -7.07 -1.94
N LYS A 76 -18.80 -7.97 -1.45
CA LYS A 76 -20.25 -7.76 -1.39
C LYS A 76 -20.62 -6.61 -0.43
N VAL A 77 -20.00 -6.55 0.74
CA VAL A 77 -20.20 -5.48 1.73
C VAL A 77 -19.74 -4.13 1.21
N VAL A 78 -18.56 -4.07 0.58
CA VAL A 78 -18.03 -2.85 -0.07
C VAL A 78 -19.01 -2.31 -1.12
N LYS A 79 -19.65 -3.21 -1.88
CA LYS A 79 -20.68 -2.86 -2.87
C LYS A 79 -22.05 -2.52 -2.25
N GLY A 80 -22.24 -2.71 -0.95
CA GLY A 80 -23.49 -2.41 -0.24
C GLY A 80 -24.52 -3.54 -0.25
N HIS A 81 -24.12 -4.75 -0.65
CA HIS A 81 -25.00 -5.91 -0.52
C HIS A 81 -24.98 -6.43 0.92
N LYS A 82 -26.16 -6.79 1.44
CA LYS A 82 -26.30 -7.44 2.74
C LYS A 82 -25.72 -8.85 2.67
N LEU A 83 -24.97 -9.23 3.70
CA LEU A 83 -24.51 -10.61 3.87
C LEU A 83 -25.62 -11.43 4.49
N GLU A 84 -26.21 -12.35 3.72
CA GLU A 84 -27.10 -13.36 4.28
C GLU A 84 -26.28 -14.51 4.84
N ARG A 85 -25.58 -14.24 5.95
CA ARG A 85 -25.01 -15.28 6.79
C ARG A 85 -26.10 -15.67 7.79
N ASN A 86 -26.76 -16.79 7.53
CA ASN A 86 -27.65 -17.41 8.51
C ASN A 86 -26.77 -17.90 9.66
N THR A 87 -26.74 -17.15 10.75
CA THR A 87 -26.17 -17.60 12.02
C THR A 87 -26.99 -18.81 12.47
N VAL A 88 -26.33 -19.97 12.57
CA VAL A 88 -26.85 -21.15 13.25
C VAL A 88 -26.46 -21.06 14.72
#